data_AF-A0ABD0NW84-F1
#
_entry.id   AF-A0ABD0NW84-F1
#
_cell.length_a   1.000
_cell.length_b   1.000
_cell.length_c   1.000
_cell.angle_alpha   90.00
_cell.angle_beta   90.00
_cell.angle_gamma   90.00
#
_symmetry.space_group_name_H-M   'P 1'
#
loop_
_entity.id
_entity.type
_entity.pdbx_description
1 polymer ?
#
loop_
_entity_poly.entity_id
_entity_poly.type
_entity_poly.pdbx_seq_one_letter_code
_entity_poly.pdbx_strand_id
1 'polypeptide(L)'
;ESFKGLNLIPDEILWRRKEAFSDGMTSLKKSWYTSLQEHIESEVQHMYVTQRANSAFPVNDSQLEKASKLFPFNPPTTKEGFFIRQIFEKHYPGRS
;
A
#
# COMPACT_ATOMS: atom_id res chain seq x y z
N GLU A 1 -18.61 -5.80 -25.86
CA GLU A 1 -19.76 -5.92 -26.79
C GLU A 1 -21.09 -6.19 -26.09
N SER A 2 -21.15 -6.97 -25.00
CA SER A 2 -22.43 -7.38 -24.35
C SER A 2 -23.41 -6.26 -23.96
N PHE A 3 -22.94 -5.01 -23.77
CA PHE A 3 -23.78 -3.85 -23.41
C PHE A 3 -23.85 -2.76 -24.49
N LYS A 4 -23.25 -2.99 -25.67
CA LYS A 4 -23.20 -2.01 -26.77
C LYS A 4 -24.60 -1.79 -27.35
N GLY A 5 -24.95 -0.54 -27.62
CA GLY A 5 -26.24 -0.17 -28.23
C GLY A 5 -27.44 -0.20 -27.27
N LEU A 6 -27.24 -0.58 -26.00
CA LEU A 6 -28.28 -0.51 -24.97
C LEU A 6 -28.43 0.88 -24.36
N ASN A 7 -27.55 1.83 -24.71
CA ASN A 7 -27.54 3.22 -24.23
C ASN A 7 -27.60 3.35 -22.69
N LEU A 8 -26.94 2.44 -21.96
CA LEU A 8 -26.93 2.41 -20.50
C LEU A 8 -25.94 3.42 -19.89
N ILE A 9 -24.82 3.65 -20.58
CA ILE A 9 -23.76 4.60 -20.21
C ILE A 9 -23.18 5.22 -21.49
N PRO A 10 -22.53 6.40 -21.42
CA PRO A 10 -21.89 7.01 -22.58
C PRO A 10 -20.83 6.10 -23.21
N ASP A 11 -20.71 6.14 -24.54
CA ASP A 11 -19.80 5.27 -25.28
C ASP A 11 -18.34 5.46 -24.86
N GLU A 12 -17.94 6.69 -24.52
CA GLU A 12 -16.59 6.98 -24.02
C GLU A 12 -16.29 6.31 -22.68
N ILE A 13 -17.31 6.04 -21.86
CA ILE A 13 -17.17 5.31 -20.60
C ILE A 13 -17.22 3.81 -20.85
N LEU A 14 -18.10 3.35 -21.74
CA LEU A 14 -18.23 1.94 -22.12
C LEU A 14 -16.91 1.37 -22.66
N TRP A 15 -16.16 2.19 -23.40
CA TRP A 15 -14.88 1.83 -24.01
C TRP A 15 -13.67 2.44 -23.30
N ARG A 16 -13.85 3.05 -22.13
CA ARG A 16 -12.75 3.63 -21.36
C ARG A 16 -11.75 2.55 -21.00
N ARG A 17 -10.47 2.81 -21.28
CA ARG A 17 -9.39 1.88 -20.89
C ARG A 17 -9.29 1.80 -19.37
N LYS A 18 -8.92 0.62 -18.88
CA LYS A 18 -8.67 0.43 -17.46
C LYS A 18 -7.46 1.26 -17.03
N GLU A 19 -7.68 2.12 -16.06
CA GLU A 19 -6.63 2.82 -15.33
C GLU A 19 -6.25 2.02 -14.08
N ALA A 20 -5.00 2.16 -13.65
CA ALA A 20 -4.55 1.63 -12.36
C ALA A 20 -5.28 2.38 -11.24
N PHE A 21 -5.73 1.65 -10.22
CA PHE A 21 -6.60 2.20 -9.17
C PHE A 21 -5.92 3.35 -8.39
N SER A 22 -4.61 3.25 -8.16
CA SER A 22 -3.81 4.29 -7.50
C SER A 22 -3.79 5.63 -8.24
N ASP A 23 -3.88 5.58 -9.56
CA ASP A 23 -3.73 6.74 -10.44
C ASP A 23 -5.08 7.39 -10.73
N GLY A 24 -6.17 6.61 -10.65
CA GLY A 24 -7.53 7.09 -10.85
C GLY A 24 -8.22 7.67 -9.60
N MET A 25 -7.63 7.56 -8.40
CA MET A 25 -8.27 8.00 -7.14
C MET A 25 -7.92 9.44 -6.72
N THR A 26 -6.72 9.94 -7.02
CA THR A 26 -6.24 11.22 -6.48
C THR A 26 -5.90 12.22 -7.59
N SER A 27 -5.49 13.43 -7.18
CA SER A 27 -5.11 14.51 -8.09
C SER A 27 -4.07 14.07 -9.12
N LEU A 28 -4.21 14.56 -10.36
CA LEU A 28 -3.21 14.41 -11.42
C LEU A 28 -1.80 14.88 -11.01
N LYS A 29 -1.69 15.69 -9.96
CA LYS A 29 -0.42 16.22 -9.43
C LYS A 29 0.27 15.26 -8.44
N LYS A 30 -0.46 14.37 -7.79
CA LYS A 30 0.07 13.42 -6.81
C LYS A 30 -0.82 12.19 -6.71
N SER A 31 -0.28 11.04 -7.10
CA SER A 31 -0.99 9.77 -7.00
C SER A 31 -1.17 9.32 -5.55
N TRP A 32 -2.14 8.45 -5.32
CA TRP A 32 -2.32 7.80 -4.03
C TRP A 32 -1.08 6.99 -3.66
N TYR A 33 -0.50 6.32 -4.65
CA TYR A 33 0.73 5.54 -4.50
C TYR A 33 1.87 6.39 -3.91
N THR A 34 2.14 7.56 -4.49
CA THR A 34 3.18 8.46 -3.98
C THR A 34 2.89 8.92 -2.57
N SER A 35 1.62 9.26 -2.27
CA SER A 35 1.21 9.66 -0.92
C SER A 35 1.43 8.55 0.11
N LEU A 36 1.18 7.29 -0.26
CA LEU A 36 1.40 6.14 0.61
C LEU A 36 2.89 5.89 0.87
N GLN A 37 3.74 5.95 -0.16
CA GLN A 37 5.19 5.79 0.03
C GLN A 37 5.76 6.86 0.95
N GLU A 38 5.39 8.12 0.73
CA GLU A 38 5.83 9.23 1.60
C GLU A 38 5.36 9.06 3.04
N HIS A 39 4.13 8.58 3.25
CA HIS A 39 3.63 8.29 4.60
C HIS A 39 4.47 7.20 5.28
N ILE A 40 4.73 6.08 4.60
CA ILE A 40 5.54 4.99 5.13
C ILE A 40 6.96 5.48 5.44
N GLU A 41 7.56 6.29 4.57
CA GLU A 41 8.89 6.87 4.81
C GLU A 41 8.91 7.86 5.98
N SER A 42 7.83 8.64 6.16
CA SER A 42 7.70 9.55 7.29
C SER A 42 7.63 8.78 8.62
N GLU A 43 6.89 7.67 8.68
CA GLU A 43 6.83 6.79 9.85
C GLU A 43 8.22 6.27 10.24
N VAL A 44 9.06 5.98 9.24
CA VAL A 44 10.46 5.56 9.43
C VAL A 44 11.31 6.70 9.98
N GLN A 45 11.19 7.92 9.43
CA GLN A 45 11.95 9.08 9.90
C GLN A 45 11.60 9.50 11.33
N HIS A 46 10.31 9.48 11.68
CA HIS A 46 9.83 9.80 13.02
C HIS A 46 10.41 8.87 14.10
N MET A 47 10.66 7.59 13.76
CA MET A 47 11.35 6.65 14.64
C MET A 47 12.81 7.08 14.93
N TYR A 48 13.56 7.51 13.90
CA TYR A 48 14.98 7.87 14.06
C TYR A 48 15.17 9.17 14.87
N VAL A 49 14.35 10.19 14.63
CA VAL A 49 14.53 11.52 15.24
C VAL A 49 14.16 11.54 16.72
N THR A 50 13.14 10.78 17.13
CA THR A 50 12.59 10.91 18.49
C THR A 50 13.28 10.03 19.52
N GLN A 51 14.14 9.08 19.12
CA GLN A 51 14.65 7.98 19.96
C GLN A 51 13.57 7.26 20.80
N ARG A 52 12.30 7.52 20.49
CA ARG A 52 11.13 6.89 21.08
C ARG A 52 10.72 5.81 20.09
N ALA A 53 10.66 4.59 20.57
CA ALA A 53 10.14 3.43 19.86
C ALA A 53 8.61 3.53 19.60
N ASN A 54 8.10 4.71 19.25
CA ASN A 54 6.67 5.03 19.21
C ASN A 54 6.10 5.11 17.79
N SER A 55 6.88 4.87 16.71
CA SER A 55 6.21 4.43 15.49
C SER A 55 5.72 3.01 15.76
N ALA A 56 4.40 2.83 15.69
CA ALA A 56 3.77 1.54 15.93
C ALA A 56 4.25 0.47 14.92
N PHE A 57 4.84 0.90 13.79
CA PHE A 57 5.20 0.08 12.65
C PHE A 57 6.52 0.55 12.02
N PRO A 58 7.68 0.23 12.62
CA PRO A 58 8.97 0.54 12.03
C PRO A 58 9.19 -0.26 10.74
N VAL A 59 9.61 0.42 9.66
CA VAL A 59 9.83 -0.15 8.32
C VAL A 59 11.17 0.31 7.71
N ASN A 60 12.30 -0.26 8.15
CA ASN A 60 13.60 0.00 7.51
C ASN A 60 14.12 -1.22 6.72
N ASP A 61 15.17 -1.01 5.92
CA ASP A 61 15.76 -2.06 5.07
C ASP A 61 16.22 -3.27 5.89
N SER A 62 16.81 -3.05 7.07
CA SER A 62 17.25 -4.15 7.96
C SER A 62 16.09 -4.99 8.49
N GLN A 63 14.90 -4.40 8.66
CA GLN A 63 13.70 -5.14 9.05
C GLN A 63 13.10 -5.91 7.88
N LEU A 64 13.10 -5.32 6.69
CA LEU A 64 12.64 -6.00 5.47
C LEU A 64 13.53 -7.21 5.14
N GLU A 65 14.85 -7.12 5.33
CA GLU A 65 15.77 -8.27 5.21
C GLU A 65 15.41 -9.43 6.15
N LYS A 66 14.83 -9.12 7.31
CA LYS A 66 14.40 -10.11 8.30
C LYS A 66 12.96 -10.58 8.07
N ALA A 67 12.25 -10.05 7.06
CA ALA A 67 10.85 -10.34 6.80
C ALA A 67 10.57 -11.84 6.64
N SER A 68 11.45 -12.58 5.95
CA SER A 68 11.31 -14.03 5.79
C SER A 68 11.37 -14.82 7.10
N LYS A 69 12.10 -14.30 8.10
CA LYS A 69 12.20 -14.91 9.43
C LYS A 69 11.04 -14.50 10.34
N LEU A 70 10.62 -13.23 10.26
CA LEU A 70 9.53 -12.67 11.05
C LEU A 70 8.16 -13.18 10.57
N PHE A 71 8.02 -13.35 9.26
CA PHE A 71 6.79 -13.72 8.58
C PHE A 71 7.05 -14.91 7.64
N PRO A 72 7.12 -16.15 8.16
CA PRO A 72 7.43 -17.32 7.34
C PRO A 72 6.41 -17.57 6.23
N PHE A 73 5.14 -17.25 6.47
CA PHE A 73 4.08 -17.30 5.47
C PHE A 73 3.91 -15.96 4.76
N ASN A 74 3.96 -15.97 3.43
CA ASN A 74 3.87 -14.81 2.55
C ASN A 74 4.75 -13.64 3.03
N PRO A 75 6.08 -13.83 3.07
CA PRO A 75 6.98 -12.78 3.52
C PRO A 75 6.88 -11.56 2.60
N PRO A 76 6.65 -10.35 3.14
CA PRO A 76 6.59 -9.14 2.34
C PRO A 76 7.96 -8.86 1.70
N THR A 77 7.93 -8.50 0.42
CA THR A 77 9.14 -8.19 -0.38
C THR A 77 9.34 -6.69 -0.60
N THR A 78 8.38 -5.87 -0.17
CA THR A 78 8.40 -4.41 -0.29
C THR A 78 8.15 -3.78 1.08
N LYS A 79 8.62 -2.53 1.26
CA LYS A 79 8.37 -1.75 2.48
C LYS A 79 6.87 -1.55 2.72
N GLU A 80 6.12 -1.27 1.68
CA GLU A 80 4.66 -1.17 1.73
C GLU A 80 4.00 -2.47 2.19
N GLY A 81 4.39 -3.61 1.60
CA GLY A 81 3.89 -4.92 2.03
C GLY A 81 4.24 -5.22 3.48
N PHE A 82 5.44 -4.82 3.93
CA PHE A 82 5.89 -5.00 5.31
C PHE A 82 5.07 -4.15 6.28
N PHE A 83 4.84 -2.87 5.95
CA PHE A 83 3.99 -1.96 6.71
C PHE A 83 2.57 -2.52 6.90
N ILE A 84 1.94 -2.92 5.79
CA ILE A 84 0.59 -3.52 5.79
C ILE A 84 0.59 -4.82 6.62
N ARG A 85 1.64 -5.65 6.48
CA ARG A 85 1.77 -6.89 7.24
C ARG A 85 1.84 -6.63 8.75
N GLN A 86 2.58 -5.62 9.20
CA GLN A 86 2.64 -5.30 10.62
C GLN A 86 1.29 -4.82 11.16
N ILE A 87 0.56 -4.01 10.38
CA ILE A 87 -0.81 -3.60 10.73
C ILE A 87 -1.71 -4.83 10.87
N PHE A 88 -1.67 -5.75 9.90
CA PHE A 88 -2.44 -6.98 9.95
C PHE A 88 -2.15 -7.81 11.20
N GLU A 89 -0.88 -8.07 11.51
CA GLU A 89 -0.47 -8.88 12.67
C GLU A 89 -0.84 -8.22 14.01
N LYS A 90 -0.85 -6.88 14.08
CA LYS A 90 -1.34 -6.15 15.27
C LYS A 90 -2.82 -6.42 15.52
N HIS A 91 -3.65 -6.47 14.47
CA HIS A 91 -5.10 -6.63 14.59
C HIS A 91 -5.54 -8.10 14.58
N TYR A 92 -4.79 -8.98 13.94
CA TYR A 92 -5.12 -10.40 13.72
C TYR A 92 -3.92 -11.31 14.06
N PRO A 93 -3.46 -11.34 15.32
CA PRO A 93 -2.27 -12.07 15.71
C PRO A 93 -2.42 -13.58 15.41
N GLY A 94 -1.45 -14.15 14.67
CA GLY A 94 -1.39 -15.58 14.37
C GLY A 94 -2.42 -16.08 13.34
N ARG A 95 -2.98 -15.18 12.52
CA ARG A 95 -3.89 -15.51 11.42
C ARG A 95 -3.20 -15.48 10.04
N SER A 96 -1.88 -15.49 10.06
CA SER A 96 -1.01 -15.58 8.90
C SER A 96 -0.73 -17.01 8.49
#